data_AF-A0A3S0VPR5-F1
#
_entry.id   AF-A0A3S0VPR5-F1
#
_cell.length_a   1.000
_cell.length_b   1.000
_cell.length_c   1.000
_cell.angle_alpha   90.00
_cell.angle_beta   90.00
_cell.angle_gamma   90.00
#
_symmetry.space_group_name_H-M   'P 1'
#
loop_
_entity.id
_entity.type
_entity.pdbx_description
1 polymer ?
#
loop_
_entity_poly.entity_id
_entity_poly.type
_entity_poly.pdbx_seq_one_letter_code
_entity_poly.pdbx_strand_id
1 'polypeptide(L)'
;MSYDIESRKNLHNLMEQLNEYAQYNQPQNIEYIAHRARAIYSHYQSNPERSSLARSEFLGSFYQSLKNYQKEIVKDKSWWGRLIGFFGFLPHHERLLQNVINSVSSSFRQAQKQQDDVLYPNFFFRILRFFGFTSNELFERKNYKSYTSHEQLKYLSHHLMGDQQLNAHEVLQGKSKASAYQHFSNDLKKFIKSAQNTLDPTTTAQLLALKKKFDDGFVLASKIDFMLIIDKMDESKDRREELLHDLAYQIKDSVYHLAVGDSMIIPHGFGSKDERHATVVECKRINYNEVVFKFINTGFGVNETESYKTIFKTAFLGDNRTRPIKVSSPFDIDSLLKDRFIERLLEPVVVGDNENGELMNAPLLELYRDGKLHDDEQSLALQTNGTCAQSSLLAWFKTQVTDPVFVLFNSYIVQRAHHHLHRYKGTNPDLEPGLNALRRAGSITAEKKQNELLEAQEHISAEIRHLRSELGTILSKKGKGVPEHLDFTAYYQKKCQGNKLSGVEKDMIANTNPLTPVKKQQVSMAKKVFSFMLFQNPGSDEESHKISDRAQKAILAKKIAGHTAYIETARRLVP
;
A
#
# COMPACT_ATOMS: atom_id res chain seq x y z
N MET A 1 3.98 -25.26 10.28
CA MET A 1 3.19 -24.06 10.66
C MET A 1 3.43 -22.92 9.66
N SER A 2 2.47 -22.04 9.40
CA SER A 2 2.68 -20.89 8.47
C SER A 2 3.33 -19.68 9.14
N TYR A 3 2.96 -19.35 10.38
CA TYR A 3 3.58 -18.27 11.19
C TYR A 3 3.51 -18.62 12.68
N ASP A 4 4.64 -18.57 13.39
CA ASP A 4 4.73 -18.93 14.82
C ASP A 4 4.71 -17.69 15.73
N ILE A 5 3.49 -17.23 16.03
CA ILE A 5 3.28 -16.05 16.89
C ILE A 5 3.86 -16.27 18.30
N GLU A 6 3.73 -17.47 18.85
CA GLU A 6 4.13 -17.76 20.22
C GLU A 6 5.65 -17.71 20.37
N SER A 7 6.39 -18.41 19.50
CA SER A 7 7.85 -18.36 19.53
C SER A 7 8.38 -16.94 19.30
N ARG A 8 7.73 -16.16 18.43
CA ARG A 8 8.11 -14.76 18.17
C ARG A 8 7.86 -13.84 19.37
N LYS A 9 6.71 -13.97 20.05
CA LYS A 9 6.43 -13.26 21.32
C LYS A 9 7.42 -13.66 22.41
N ASN A 10 7.72 -14.95 22.53
CA ASN A 10 8.69 -15.44 23.50
C ASN A 10 10.11 -14.94 23.24
N LEU A 11 10.51 -14.87 21.96
CA LEU A 11 11.79 -14.28 21.55
C LEU A 11 11.83 -12.78 21.86
N HIS A 12 10.77 -12.03 21.57
CA HIS A 12 10.69 -10.61 21.89
C HIS A 12 10.83 -10.36 23.40
N ASN A 13 10.09 -11.11 24.22
CA ASN A 13 10.18 -11.03 25.68
C ASN A 13 11.57 -11.41 26.20
N LEU A 14 12.26 -12.35 25.55
CA LEU A 14 13.65 -12.65 25.87
C LEU A 14 14.56 -11.48 25.50
N MET A 15 14.39 -10.85 24.35
CA MET A 15 15.20 -9.70 23.92
C MET A 15 15.10 -8.52 24.87
N GLU A 16 13.91 -8.22 25.39
CA GLU A 16 13.72 -7.19 26.43
C GLU A 16 14.50 -7.54 27.70
N GLN A 17 14.40 -8.79 28.15
CA GLN A 17 15.14 -9.26 29.32
C GLN A 17 16.66 -9.24 29.11
N LEU A 18 17.15 -9.60 27.93
CA LEU A 18 18.58 -9.52 27.64
C LEU A 18 19.11 -8.09 27.81
N ASN A 19 18.31 -7.07 27.49
CA ASN A 19 18.68 -5.67 27.71
C ASN A 19 18.68 -5.30 29.19
N GLU A 20 17.73 -5.80 29.98
CA GLU A 20 17.69 -5.59 31.44
C GLU A 20 18.87 -6.26 32.14
N TYR A 21 19.16 -7.51 31.80
CA TYR A 21 20.23 -8.30 32.41
C TYR A 21 21.62 -7.95 31.90
N ALA A 22 21.76 -7.25 30.75
CA ALA A 22 23.05 -6.77 30.25
C ALA A 22 23.77 -5.85 31.25
N GLN A 23 23.05 -5.24 32.19
CA GLN A 23 23.62 -4.39 33.25
C GLN A 23 24.08 -5.20 34.49
N TYR A 24 23.67 -6.47 34.60
CA TYR A 24 23.89 -7.32 35.78
C TYR A 24 24.32 -8.74 35.38
N ASN A 25 25.57 -8.88 34.93
CA ASN A 25 26.19 -10.14 34.45
C ASN A 25 26.55 -11.13 35.58
N GLN A 26 25.60 -11.42 36.46
CA GLN A 26 25.77 -12.45 37.50
C GLN A 26 25.61 -13.87 36.91
N PRO A 27 26.37 -14.87 37.40
CA PRO A 27 26.29 -16.25 36.90
C PRO A 27 24.86 -16.82 36.84
N GLN A 28 24.05 -16.57 37.87
CA GLN A 28 22.65 -17.05 37.95
C GLN A 28 21.77 -16.47 36.84
N ASN A 29 21.97 -15.19 36.49
CA ASN A 29 21.23 -14.54 35.40
C ASN A 29 21.63 -15.13 34.05
N ILE A 30 22.92 -15.42 33.86
CA ILE A 30 23.43 -16.05 32.63
C ILE A 30 22.85 -17.46 32.47
N GLU A 31 22.77 -18.25 33.55
CA GLU A 31 22.14 -19.59 33.53
C GLU A 31 20.64 -19.50 33.23
N TYR A 32 19.93 -18.60 33.90
CA TYR A 32 18.50 -18.37 33.65
C TYR A 32 18.22 -18.04 32.18
N ILE A 33 18.98 -17.10 31.61
CA ILE A 33 18.89 -16.74 30.20
C ILE A 33 19.20 -17.93 29.29
N ALA A 34 20.26 -18.70 29.58
CA ALA A 34 20.62 -19.87 28.79
C ALA A 34 19.51 -20.94 28.80
N HIS A 35 18.89 -21.21 29.95
CA HIS A 35 17.77 -22.15 30.06
C HIS A 35 16.54 -21.66 29.30
N ARG A 36 16.19 -20.38 29.45
CA ARG A 36 15.07 -19.79 28.73
C ARG A 36 15.29 -19.79 27.22
N ALA A 37 16.49 -19.42 26.76
CA ALA A 37 16.85 -19.48 25.37
C ALA A 37 16.78 -20.92 24.82
N ARG A 38 17.26 -21.91 25.58
CA ARG A 38 17.14 -23.32 25.20
C ARG A 38 15.67 -23.74 25.07
N ALA A 39 14.80 -23.32 25.99
CA ALA A 39 13.37 -23.63 25.94
C ALA A 39 12.71 -23.04 24.68
N ILE A 40 12.99 -21.77 24.36
CA ILE A 40 12.49 -21.11 23.14
C ILE A 40 12.98 -21.84 21.88
N TYR A 41 14.27 -22.18 21.82
CA TYR A 41 14.83 -22.92 20.70
C TYR A 41 14.20 -24.30 20.55
N SER A 42 14.06 -25.06 21.63
CA SER A 42 13.44 -26.39 21.61
C SER A 42 11.97 -26.35 21.22
N HIS A 43 11.21 -25.34 21.69
CA HIS A 43 9.83 -25.12 21.27
C HIS A 43 9.75 -24.90 19.76
N TYR A 44 10.54 -23.95 19.23
CA TYR A 44 10.54 -23.64 17.81
C TYR A 44 10.94 -24.84 16.93
N GLN A 45 11.94 -25.63 17.34
CA GLN A 45 12.38 -26.81 16.60
C GLN A 45 11.34 -27.94 16.56
N SER A 46 10.39 -27.97 17.51
CA SER A 46 9.34 -29.00 17.53
C SER A 46 8.29 -28.82 16.43
N ASN A 47 8.11 -27.59 15.93
CA ASN A 47 7.17 -27.26 14.86
C ASN A 47 7.67 -26.03 14.09
N PRO A 48 8.73 -26.14 13.28
CA PRO A 48 9.28 -24.98 12.59
C PRO A 48 8.30 -24.40 11.56
N GLU A 49 8.45 -23.10 11.29
CA GLU A 49 7.75 -22.43 10.20
C GLU A 49 8.13 -23.07 8.86
N ARG A 50 7.17 -23.22 7.94
CA ARG A 50 7.40 -23.85 6.62
C ARG A 50 8.41 -23.03 5.79
N SER A 51 8.20 -21.72 5.72
CA SER A 51 9.05 -20.79 5.00
C SER A 51 10.50 -20.84 5.50
N SER A 52 11.44 -21.08 4.58
CA SER A 52 12.88 -20.98 4.82
C SER A 52 13.30 -19.57 5.25
N LEU A 53 12.67 -18.53 4.67
CA LEU A 53 12.88 -17.15 5.08
C LEU A 53 12.45 -16.91 6.53
N ALA A 54 11.26 -17.38 6.93
CA ALA A 54 10.75 -17.23 8.28
C ALA A 54 11.70 -17.86 9.32
N ARG A 55 12.16 -19.09 9.02
CA ARG A 55 13.17 -19.80 9.82
C ARG A 55 14.48 -19.01 9.91
N SER A 56 14.97 -18.48 8.79
CA SER A 56 16.19 -17.69 8.71
C SER A 56 16.10 -16.40 9.56
N GLU A 57 14.98 -15.67 9.46
CA GLU A 57 14.78 -14.42 10.22
C GLU A 57 14.61 -14.64 11.71
N PHE A 58 13.82 -15.65 12.12
CA PHE A 58 13.64 -16.00 13.53
C PHE A 58 14.97 -16.41 14.16
N LEU A 59 15.66 -17.39 13.55
CA LEU A 59 16.93 -17.91 14.07
C LEU A 59 18.06 -16.87 13.98
N GLY A 60 18.04 -16.02 12.96
CA GLY A 60 18.99 -14.93 12.80
C GLY A 60 18.87 -13.89 13.91
N SER A 61 17.64 -13.41 14.16
CA SER A 61 17.34 -12.49 15.27
C SER A 61 17.73 -13.10 16.61
N PHE A 62 17.37 -14.38 16.82
CA PHE A 62 17.69 -15.09 18.05
C PHE A 62 19.21 -15.22 18.26
N TYR A 63 19.95 -15.65 17.24
CA TYR A 63 21.41 -15.76 17.29
C TYR A 63 22.07 -14.42 17.58
N GLN A 64 21.66 -13.34 16.91
CA GLN A 64 22.25 -12.02 17.12
C GLN A 64 21.99 -11.50 18.53
N SER A 65 20.78 -11.65 19.07
CA SER A 65 20.46 -11.23 20.44
C SER A 65 21.31 -11.97 21.47
N LEU A 66 21.43 -13.29 21.37
CA LEU A 66 22.28 -14.07 22.28
C LEU A 66 23.77 -13.72 22.14
N LYS A 67 24.25 -13.51 20.91
CA LYS A 67 25.63 -13.10 20.64
C LYS A 67 25.94 -11.72 21.21
N ASN A 68 25.00 -10.78 21.11
CA ASN A 68 25.17 -9.44 21.68
C ASN A 68 25.20 -9.51 23.20
N TYR A 69 24.31 -10.27 23.84
CA TYR A 69 24.37 -10.50 25.28
C TYR A 69 25.70 -11.15 25.71
N GLN A 70 26.17 -12.15 24.96
CA GLN A 70 27.48 -12.76 25.22
C GLN A 70 28.64 -11.75 25.13
N LYS A 71 28.58 -10.79 24.19
CA LYS A 71 29.60 -9.73 24.11
C LYS A 71 29.60 -8.84 25.35
N GLU A 72 28.44 -8.52 25.92
CA GLU A 72 28.35 -7.74 27.16
C GLU A 72 28.99 -8.50 28.33
N ILE A 73 28.74 -9.80 28.47
CA ILE A 73 29.40 -10.64 29.48
C ILE A 73 30.92 -10.61 29.33
N VAL A 74 31.43 -10.68 28.08
CA VAL A 74 32.87 -10.68 27.80
C VAL A 74 33.52 -9.32 28.05
N LYS A 75 32.79 -8.20 27.89
CA LYS A 75 33.30 -6.86 28.18
C LYS A 75 33.69 -6.70 29.65
N ASP A 76 32.94 -7.30 30.56
CA ASP A 76 33.21 -7.20 32.00
C ASP A 76 34.39 -8.06 32.47
N LYS A 77 34.93 -8.91 31.60
CA LYS A 77 36.08 -9.76 31.93
C LYS A 77 37.40 -9.01 31.86
N SER A 78 38.30 -9.37 32.78
CA SER A 78 39.72 -9.01 32.70
C SER A 78 40.36 -9.58 31.43
N TRP A 79 41.47 -8.96 31.00
CA TRP A 79 42.28 -9.44 29.87
C TRP A 79 42.61 -10.95 29.97
N TRP A 80 43.02 -11.42 31.15
CA TRP A 80 43.30 -12.83 31.40
C TRP A 80 42.07 -13.72 31.26
N GLY A 81 40.91 -13.28 31.76
CA GLY A 81 39.64 -13.99 31.59
C GLY A 81 39.20 -14.09 30.12
N ARG A 82 39.49 -13.07 29.31
CA ARG A 82 39.24 -13.10 27.86
C ARG A 82 40.20 -14.05 27.13
N LEU A 83 41.48 -14.04 27.50
CA LEU A 83 42.51 -14.92 26.94
C LEU A 83 42.22 -16.40 27.24
N ILE A 84 41.90 -16.73 28.49
CA ILE A 84 41.55 -18.10 28.91
C ILE A 84 40.27 -18.56 28.21
N GLY A 85 39.27 -17.67 28.08
CA GLY A 85 38.05 -17.94 27.34
C GLY A 85 38.27 -18.20 25.84
N PHE A 86 39.26 -17.56 25.21
CA PHE A 86 39.65 -17.80 23.82
C PHE A 86 40.11 -19.25 23.58
N PHE A 87 40.80 -19.86 24.56
CA PHE A 87 41.20 -21.27 24.51
C PHE A 87 40.08 -22.26 24.91
N GLY A 88 38.84 -21.78 25.06
CA GLY A 88 37.66 -22.62 25.33
C GLY A 88 37.40 -22.93 26.80
N PHE A 89 38.18 -22.36 27.72
CA PHE A 89 37.95 -22.51 29.16
C PHE A 89 36.90 -21.50 29.63
N LEU A 90 35.63 -21.87 29.50
CA LEU A 90 34.48 -21.08 29.94
C LEU A 90 33.91 -21.63 31.25
N PRO A 91 33.50 -20.76 32.20
CA PRO A 91 32.67 -21.14 33.34
C PRO A 91 31.40 -21.88 32.91
N HIS A 92 30.84 -22.71 33.80
CA HIS A 92 29.67 -23.55 33.47
C HIS A 92 28.49 -22.75 32.88
N HIS A 93 28.13 -21.63 33.50
CA HIS A 93 27.05 -20.75 33.07
C HIS A 93 27.27 -20.18 31.65
N GLU A 94 28.48 -19.76 31.34
CA GLU A 94 28.82 -19.29 29.99
C GLU A 94 28.86 -20.42 28.97
N ARG A 95 29.27 -21.62 29.38
CA ARG A 95 29.24 -22.81 28.52
C ARG A 95 27.80 -23.19 28.17
N LEU A 96 26.85 -23.07 29.10
CA LEU A 96 25.43 -23.27 28.81
C LEU A 96 24.94 -22.29 27.74
N LEU A 97 25.24 -21.00 27.91
CA LEU A 97 24.90 -19.97 26.92
C LEU A 97 25.55 -20.23 25.56
N GLN A 98 26.85 -20.53 25.53
CA GLN A 98 27.60 -20.83 24.31
C GLN A 98 27.03 -22.04 23.56
N ASN A 99 26.61 -23.08 24.28
CA ASN A 99 25.99 -24.26 23.67
C ASN A 99 24.70 -23.89 22.95
N VAL A 100 23.84 -23.08 23.56
CA VAL A 100 22.61 -22.60 22.92
C VAL A 100 22.94 -21.74 21.70
N ILE A 101 23.89 -20.81 21.81
CA ILE A 101 24.37 -19.99 20.68
C ILE A 101 24.85 -20.86 19.52
N ASN A 102 25.60 -21.92 19.79
CA ASN A 102 26.10 -22.84 18.77
C ASN A 102 24.95 -23.60 18.09
N SER A 103 23.98 -24.10 18.84
CA SER A 103 22.79 -24.77 18.30
C SER A 103 21.98 -23.83 17.41
N VAL A 104 21.68 -22.62 17.88
CA VAL A 104 20.94 -21.62 17.10
C VAL A 104 21.74 -21.22 15.85
N SER A 105 23.05 -21.02 15.97
CA SER A 105 23.92 -20.66 14.83
C SER A 105 23.96 -21.76 13.76
N SER A 106 23.97 -23.04 14.16
CA SER A 106 23.96 -24.15 13.21
C SER A 106 22.66 -24.20 12.42
N SER A 107 21.51 -24.12 13.11
CA SER A 107 20.19 -24.06 12.47
C SER A 107 20.03 -22.81 11.61
N PHE A 108 20.53 -21.66 12.05
CA PHE A 108 20.50 -20.41 11.27
C PHE A 108 21.25 -20.55 9.95
N ARG A 109 22.49 -21.09 9.98
CA ARG A 109 23.28 -21.32 8.75
C ARG A 109 22.59 -22.30 7.80
N GLN A 110 21.94 -23.33 8.35
CA GLN A 110 21.17 -24.28 7.55
C GLN A 110 19.97 -23.61 6.88
N ALA A 111 19.21 -22.80 7.63
CA ALA A 111 18.06 -22.05 7.09
C ALA A 111 18.49 -21.06 6.00
N GLN A 112 19.59 -20.32 6.22
CA GLN A 112 20.18 -19.45 5.20
C GLN A 112 20.57 -20.23 3.95
N LYS A 113 21.25 -21.36 4.09
CA LYS A 113 21.62 -22.19 2.93
C LYS A 113 20.39 -22.64 2.13
N GLN A 114 19.33 -23.07 2.81
CA GLN A 114 18.07 -23.47 2.16
C GLN A 114 17.44 -22.30 1.40
N GLN A 115 17.36 -21.13 2.03
CA GLN A 115 16.86 -19.92 1.40
C GLN A 115 17.69 -19.52 0.16
N ASP A 116 19.01 -19.66 0.24
CA ASP A 116 19.95 -19.34 -0.83
C ASP A 116 19.76 -20.29 -2.02
N ASP A 117 19.59 -21.58 -1.76
CA ASP A 117 19.35 -22.61 -2.78
C ASP A 117 18.00 -22.41 -3.48
N VAL A 118 17.01 -21.86 -2.78
CA VAL A 118 15.67 -21.53 -3.33
C VAL A 118 15.72 -20.27 -4.20
N LEU A 119 16.33 -19.19 -3.73
CA LEU A 119 16.36 -17.91 -4.46
C LEU A 119 17.43 -17.84 -5.56
N TYR A 120 18.50 -18.64 -5.44
CA TYR A 120 19.65 -18.58 -6.33
C TYR A 120 20.06 -20.00 -6.78
N PRO A 121 19.19 -20.68 -7.56
CA PRO A 121 19.40 -22.09 -7.89
C PRO A 121 20.54 -22.33 -8.86
N ASN A 122 20.77 -21.37 -9.77
CA ASN A 122 21.75 -21.49 -10.84
C ASN A 122 22.94 -20.55 -10.61
N PHE A 123 24.08 -20.92 -11.23
CA PHE A 123 25.36 -20.20 -11.11
C PHE A 123 25.24 -18.70 -11.39
N PHE A 124 24.46 -18.30 -12.40
CA PHE A 124 24.22 -16.90 -12.75
C PHE A 124 23.62 -16.10 -11.56
N PHE A 125 22.57 -16.62 -10.94
CA PHE A 125 21.93 -15.98 -9.80
C PHE A 125 22.84 -15.95 -8.57
N ARG A 126 23.62 -17.02 -8.35
CA ARG A 126 24.62 -17.06 -7.26
C ARG A 126 25.71 -16.00 -7.45
N ILE A 127 26.14 -15.74 -8.69
CA ILE A 127 27.05 -14.64 -9.01
C ILE A 127 26.40 -13.29 -8.73
N LEU A 128 25.15 -13.08 -9.17
CA LEU A 128 24.43 -11.83 -8.88
C LEU A 128 24.36 -11.57 -7.37
N ARG A 129 24.03 -12.59 -6.58
CA ARG A 129 24.03 -12.52 -5.12
C ARG A 129 25.42 -12.19 -4.56
N PHE A 130 26.47 -12.83 -5.08
CA PHE A 130 27.85 -12.58 -4.65
C PHE A 130 28.25 -11.11 -4.84
N PHE A 131 27.80 -10.47 -5.93
CA PHE A 131 27.99 -9.05 -6.17
C PHE A 131 27.00 -8.14 -5.42
N GLY A 132 26.15 -8.70 -4.56
CA GLY A 132 25.21 -7.96 -3.73
C GLY A 132 23.93 -7.53 -4.45
N PHE A 133 23.66 -8.00 -5.68
CA PHE A 133 22.43 -7.68 -6.38
C PHE A 133 21.22 -8.32 -5.70
N THR A 134 20.27 -7.49 -5.31
CA THR A 134 18.97 -7.92 -4.78
C THR A 134 17.95 -8.11 -5.91
N SER A 135 16.89 -8.88 -5.66
CA SER A 135 15.82 -9.11 -6.65
C SER A 135 15.18 -7.80 -7.13
N ASN A 136 15.02 -6.81 -6.25
CA ASN A 136 14.39 -5.53 -6.58
C ASN A 136 15.26 -4.67 -7.50
N GLU A 137 16.58 -4.69 -7.32
CA GLU A 137 17.52 -3.87 -8.13
C GLU A 137 17.51 -4.26 -9.59
N LEU A 138 17.19 -5.52 -9.92
CA LEU A 138 17.04 -5.98 -11.30
C LEU A 138 15.91 -5.25 -12.04
N PHE A 139 14.83 -4.94 -11.32
CA PHE A 139 13.65 -4.24 -11.84
C PHE A 139 13.68 -2.74 -11.56
N GLU A 140 14.61 -2.22 -10.74
CA GLU A 140 14.64 -0.80 -10.42
C GLU A 140 14.98 0.06 -11.65
N ARG A 141 14.09 0.98 -12.02
CA ARG A 141 14.30 2.00 -13.05
C ARG A 141 13.84 3.36 -12.52
N LYS A 142 14.77 4.32 -12.51
CA LYS A 142 14.57 5.62 -11.81
C LYS A 142 13.66 6.59 -12.55
N ASN A 143 13.55 6.49 -13.88
CA ASN A 143 12.73 7.40 -14.69
C ASN A 143 12.47 6.88 -16.12
N TYR A 144 11.48 7.45 -16.81
CA TYR A 144 11.13 7.13 -18.19
C TYR A 144 12.31 7.06 -19.20
N LYS A 145 13.33 7.93 -19.07
CA LYS A 145 14.49 7.90 -19.97
C LYS A 145 15.40 6.69 -19.74
N SER A 146 15.36 6.11 -18.54
CA SER A 146 16.10 4.87 -18.21
C SER A 146 15.38 3.59 -18.63
N TYR A 147 14.14 3.68 -19.12
CA TYR A 147 13.39 2.53 -19.62
C TYR A 147 13.89 2.13 -21.01
N THR A 148 13.91 0.82 -21.28
CA THR A 148 14.13 0.30 -22.64
C THR A 148 13.03 0.79 -23.57
N SER A 149 13.25 0.82 -24.90
CA SER A 149 12.24 1.27 -25.86
C SER A 149 10.90 0.51 -25.73
N HIS A 150 10.97 -0.79 -25.43
CA HIS A 150 9.78 -1.61 -25.21
C HIS A 150 9.04 -1.25 -23.91
N GLU A 151 9.76 -1.00 -22.82
CA GLU A 151 9.17 -0.52 -21.55
C GLU A 151 8.59 0.89 -21.68
N GLN A 152 9.24 1.77 -22.46
CA GLN A 152 8.71 3.09 -22.79
C GLN A 152 7.37 2.98 -23.50
N LEU A 153 7.28 2.14 -24.54
CA LEU A 153 6.03 1.93 -25.26
C LEU A 153 4.92 1.36 -24.35
N LYS A 154 5.25 0.42 -23.45
CA LYS A 154 4.31 -0.08 -22.44
C LYS A 154 3.85 1.01 -21.47
N TYR A 155 4.78 1.82 -20.98
CA TYR A 155 4.46 2.97 -20.13
C TYR A 155 3.47 3.90 -20.84
N LEU A 156 3.71 4.25 -22.10
CA LEU A 156 2.82 5.09 -22.89
C LEU A 156 1.46 4.45 -23.07
N SER A 157 1.42 3.18 -23.49
CA SER A 157 0.20 2.38 -23.64
C SER A 157 -0.67 2.43 -22.39
N HIS A 158 -0.09 2.12 -21.23
CA HIS A 158 -0.82 2.05 -19.95
C HIS A 158 -1.53 3.36 -19.57
N HIS A 159 -1.01 4.51 -19.99
CA HIS A 159 -1.57 5.82 -19.64
C HIS A 159 -2.47 6.39 -20.74
N LEU A 160 -2.30 5.97 -22.00
CA LEU A 160 -2.90 6.64 -23.16
C LEU A 160 -3.97 5.84 -23.88
N MET A 161 -4.09 4.53 -23.62
CA MET A 161 -5.13 3.70 -24.24
C MET A 161 -6.55 4.18 -23.89
N GLY A 162 -6.78 4.60 -22.65
CA GLY A 162 -8.11 5.01 -22.17
C GLY A 162 -9.15 3.92 -22.44
N ASP A 163 -10.30 4.32 -23.00
CA ASP A 163 -11.41 3.42 -23.32
C ASP A 163 -11.27 2.75 -24.71
N GLN A 164 -10.16 2.98 -25.43
CA GLN A 164 -9.98 2.52 -26.82
C GLN A 164 -9.49 1.08 -26.91
N GLN A 165 -10.06 0.29 -27.83
CA GLN A 165 -9.74 -1.13 -28.00
C GLN A 165 -8.47 -1.34 -28.82
N LEU A 166 -7.34 -1.51 -28.15
CA LEU A 166 -6.04 -1.80 -28.78
C LEU A 166 -5.53 -3.22 -28.50
N ASN A 167 -6.40 -4.13 -28.06
CA ASN A 167 -6.01 -5.50 -27.67
C ASN A 167 -5.39 -6.29 -28.84
N ALA A 168 -5.71 -5.95 -30.09
CA ALA A 168 -5.10 -6.54 -31.29
C ALA A 168 -3.60 -6.23 -31.45
N HIS A 169 -3.04 -5.30 -30.66
CA HIS A 169 -1.63 -4.92 -30.71
C HIS A 169 -0.88 -5.44 -29.48
N GLU A 170 -0.44 -6.70 -29.51
CA GLU A 170 0.25 -7.37 -28.38
C GLU A 170 1.43 -6.56 -27.82
N VAL A 171 2.15 -5.83 -28.67
CA VAL A 171 3.32 -5.04 -28.26
C VAL A 171 2.97 -3.87 -27.32
N LEU A 172 1.71 -3.43 -27.33
CA LEU A 172 1.19 -2.42 -26.42
C LEU A 172 0.77 -3.00 -25.06
N GLN A 173 0.70 -4.32 -24.92
CA GLN A 173 0.24 -4.97 -23.70
C GLN A 173 1.40 -5.16 -22.68
N GLY A 174 1.12 -4.86 -21.41
CA GLY A 174 2.07 -5.03 -20.31
C GLY A 174 2.06 -6.45 -19.74
N LYS A 175 3.25 -7.00 -19.43
CA LYS A 175 3.40 -8.36 -18.85
C LYS A 175 4.01 -8.40 -17.45
N SER A 176 4.58 -7.29 -16.96
CA SER A 176 5.27 -7.22 -15.64
C SER A 176 4.42 -6.43 -14.64
N LYS A 177 4.13 -7.02 -13.48
CA LYS A 177 3.41 -6.36 -12.39
C LYS A 177 4.29 -5.31 -11.73
N ALA A 178 5.56 -5.63 -11.50
CA ALA A 178 6.52 -4.72 -10.86
C ALA A 178 6.66 -3.39 -11.61
N SER A 179 6.67 -3.44 -12.96
CA SER A 179 6.75 -2.24 -13.78
C SER A 179 5.60 -1.25 -13.53
N ALA A 180 4.37 -1.73 -13.30
CA ALA A 180 3.21 -0.88 -13.05
C ALA A 180 3.33 -0.12 -11.72
N TYR A 181 3.68 -0.82 -10.63
CA TYR A 181 3.92 -0.22 -9.31
C TYR A 181 5.05 0.82 -9.37
N GLN A 182 6.14 0.48 -10.05
CA GLN A 182 7.26 1.39 -10.21
C GLN A 182 6.91 2.62 -11.05
N HIS A 183 6.22 2.45 -12.17
CA HIS A 183 5.77 3.56 -13.02
C HIS A 183 4.89 4.51 -12.21
N PHE A 184 3.92 3.97 -11.46
CA PHE A 184 3.02 4.75 -10.61
C PHE A 184 3.78 5.50 -9.51
N SER A 185 4.68 4.83 -8.79
CA SER A 185 5.52 5.47 -7.76
C SER A 185 6.40 6.58 -8.34
N ASN A 186 7.00 6.35 -9.51
CA ASN A 186 7.83 7.34 -10.21
C ASN A 186 7.01 8.56 -10.65
N ASP A 187 5.78 8.35 -11.13
CA ASP A 187 4.92 9.45 -11.53
C ASP A 187 4.39 10.24 -10.35
N LEU A 188 4.03 9.57 -9.25
CA LEU A 188 3.65 10.22 -8.01
C LEU A 188 4.83 11.02 -7.42
N LYS A 189 6.05 10.48 -7.45
CA LYS A 189 7.28 11.20 -7.05
C LYS A 189 7.48 12.47 -7.85
N LYS A 190 7.31 12.40 -9.18
CA LYS A 190 7.49 13.56 -10.06
C LYS A 190 6.39 14.60 -9.90
N PHE A 191 5.15 14.16 -9.69
CA PHE A 191 4.03 15.02 -9.38
C PHE A 191 4.27 15.80 -8.07
N ILE A 192 4.65 15.10 -6.99
CA ILE A 192 4.92 15.70 -5.67
C ILE A 192 6.12 16.66 -5.73
N LYS A 193 7.20 16.29 -6.41
CA LYS A 193 8.44 17.09 -6.45
C LYS A 193 8.44 18.20 -7.50
N SER A 194 7.37 18.37 -8.27
CA SER A 194 7.29 19.43 -9.28
C SER A 194 7.32 20.80 -8.60
N ALA A 195 8.18 21.71 -9.06
CA ALA A 195 8.22 23.09 -8.56
C ALA A 195 6.90 23.87 -8.83
N GLN A 196 6.08 23.36 -9.76
CA GLN A 196 4.77 23.93 -10.08
C GLN A 196 3.65 23.39 -9.18
N ASN A 197 3.93 22.38 -8.34
CA ASN A 197 2.97 21.83 -7.40
C ASN A 197 2.90 22.73 -6.16
N THR A 198 1.75 23.34 -5.93
CA THR A 198 1.49 24.22 -4.78
C THR A 198 0.44 23.66 -3.83
N LEU A 199 0.10 22.36 -3.95
CA LEU A 199 -0.84 21.69 -3.05
C LEU A 199 -0.43 21.86 -1.59
N ASP A 200 -1.41 21.90 -0.70
CA ASP A 200 -1.16 22.17 0.71
C ASP A 200 -0.33 21.05 1.37
N PRO A 201 0.35 21.34 2.49
CA PRO A 201 1.20 20.36 3.18
C PRO A 201 0.46 19.08 3.61
N THR A 202 -0.82 19.15 3.97
CA THR A 202 -1.63 17.99 4.39
C THR A 202 -1.81 17.04 3.20
N THR A 203 -2.24 17.57 2.06
CA THR A 203 -2.42 16.79 0.82
C THR A 203 -1.08 16.23 0.35
N THR A 204 -0.01 17.02 0.43
CA THR A 204 1.34 16.57 0.06
C THR A 204 1.83 15.42 0.95
N ALA A 205 1.60 15.50 2.26
CA ALA A 205 1.94 14.42 3.20
C ALA A 205 1.13 13.13 2.91
N GLN A 206 -0.17 13.26 2.60
CA GLN A 206 -0.99 12.12 2.18
C GLN A 206 -0.43 11.45 0.92
N LEU A 207 -0.08 12.23 -0.10
CA LEU A 207 0.50 11.70 -1.34
C LEU A 207 1.87 11.03 -1.12
N LEU A 208 2.70 11.57 -0.21
CA LEU A 208 3.96 10.94 0.19
C LEU A 208 3.73 9.60 0.90
N ALA A 209 2.74 9.52 1.78
CA ALA A 209 2.36 8.27 2.44
C ALA A 209 1.87 7.23 1.43
N LEU A 210 1.03 7.62 0.47
CA LEU A 210 0.57 6.73 -0.61
C LEU A 210 1.73 6.28 -1.51
N LYS A 211 2.69 7.15 -1.80
CA LYS A 211 3.90 6.78 -2.54
C LYS A 211 4.66 5.66 -1.84
N LYS A 212 4.80 5.74 -0.51
CA LYS A 212 5.44 4.67 0.27
C LYS A 212 4.71 3.34 0.08
N LYS A 213 3.37 3.33 0.06
CA LYS A 213 2.59 2.11 -0.22
C LYS A 213 2.87 1.53 -1.60
N PHE A 214 3.04 2.37 -2.63
CA PHE A 214 3.45 1.90 -3.96
C PHE A 214 4.90 1.38 -3.99
N ASP A 215 5.82 1.97 -3.23
CA ASP A 215 7.20 1.48 -3.10
C ASP A 215 7.21 0.10 -2.41
N ASP A 216 6.45 -0.06 -1.32
CA ASP A 216 6.33 -1.33 -0.60
C ASP A 216 5.67 -2.40 -1.50
N GLY A 217 4.61 -2.03 -2.22
CA GLY A 217 3.97 -2.90 -3.22
C GLY A 217 4.89 -3.27 -4.39
N PHE A 218 5.78 -2.36 -4.82
CA PHE A 218 6.81 -2.63 -5.84
C PHE A 218 7.80 -3.70 -5.36
N VAL A 219 8.18 -3.68 -4.07
CA VAL A 219 9.05 -4.72 -3.50
C VAL A 219 8.40 -6.10 -3.58
N LEU A 220 7.13 -6.22 -3.19
CA LEU A 220 6.39 -7.49 -3.30
C LEU A 220 6.23 -7.92 -4.76
N ALA A 221 5.85 -6.99 -5.65
CA ALA A 221 5.65 -7.29 -7.07
C ALA A 221 6.96 -7.69 -7.77
N SER A 222 8.10 -7.08 -7.40
CA SER A 222 9.42 -7.42 -7.93
C SER A 222 9.86 -8.82 -7.51
N LYS A 223 9.56 -9.23 -6.27
CA LYS A 223 9.82 -10.59 -5.82
C LYS A 223 8.97 -11.60 -6.59
N ILE A 224 7.68 -11.31 -6.79
CA ILE A 224 6.79 -12.13 -7.65
C ILE A 224 7.36 -12.25 -9.07
N ASP A 225 7.69 -11.12 -9.71
CA ASP A 225 8.23 -11.12 -11.08
C ASP A 225 9.59 -11.84 -11.14
N PHE A 226 10.44 -11.71 -10.11
CA PHE A 226 11.71 -12.43 -9.99
C PHE A 226 11.50 -13.95 -9.89
N MET A 227 10.53 -14.38 -9.08
CA MET A 227 10.18 -15.80 -8.93
C MET A 227 9.67 -16.40 -10.23
N LEU A 228 8.85 -15.66 -11.00
CA LEU A 228 8.41 -16.07 -12.33
C LEU A 228 9.57 -16.21 -13.33
N ILE A 229 10.67 -15.46 -13.15
CA ILE A 229 11.89 -15.64 -13.97
C ILE A 229 12.62 -16.92 -13.54
N ILE A 230 12.75 -17.17 -12.24
CA ILE A 230 13.37 -18.39 -11.71
C ILE A 230 12.62 -19.63 -12.18
N ASP A 231 11.29 -19.62 -12.09
CA ASP A 231 10.44 -20.75 -12.49
C ASP A 231 10.63 -21.11 -13.97
N LYS A 232 10.72 -20.11 -14.86
CA LYS A 232 11.05 -20.34 -16.28
C LYS A 232 12.43 -20.98 -16.51
N MET A 233 13.33 -20.89 -15.54
CA MET A 233 14.68 -21.45 -15.62
C MET A 233 14.83 -22.78 -14.87
N ASP A 234 13.89 -23.13 -13.98
CA ASP A 234 13.85 -24.36 -13.21
C ASP A 234 12.40 -24.68 -12.77
N GLU A 235 11.77 -25.66 -13.41
CA GLU A 235 10.34 -25.99 -13.27
C GLU A 235 10.01 -26.80 -11.99
N SER A 236 10.92 -26.86 -11.01
CA SER A 236 10.74 -27.59 -9.75
C SER A 236 9.50 -27.15 -8.97
N LYS A 237 8.51 -28.06 -8.85
CA LYS A 237 7.27 -27.84 -8.08
C LYS A 237 7.52 -27.57 -6.60
N ASP A 238 8.40 -28.34 -5.96
CA ASP A 238 8.73 -28.17 -4.54
C ASP A 238 9.31 -26.77 -4.26
N ARG A 239 10.11 -26.25 -5.19
CA ARG A 239 10.66 -24.89 -5.05
C ARG A 239 9.60 -23.82 -5.22
N ARG A 240 8.67 -23.98 -6.16
CA ARG A 240 7.53 -23.06 -6.32
C ARG A 240 6.70 -22.97 -5.05
N GLU A 241 6.48 -24.09 -4.38
CA GLU A 241 5.74 -24.14 -3.11
C GLU A 241 6.52 -23.46 -1.96
N GLU A 242 7.84 -23.67 -1.87
CA GLU A 242 8.68 -22.97 -0.88
C GLU A 242 8.69 -21.45 -1.10
N LEU A 243 8.77 -21.01 -2.36
CA LEU A 243 8.70 -19.58 -2.73
C LEU A 243 7.34 -18.94 -2.40
N LEU A 244 6.25 -19.68 -2.62
CA LEU A 244 4.91 -19.28 -2.22
C LEU A 244 4.84 -19.09 -0.69
N HIS A 245 5.41 -20.03 0.09
CA HIS A 245 5.46 -19.93 1.54
C HIS A 245 6.28 -18.74 2.02
N ASP A 246 7.42 -18.43 1.37
CA ASP A 246 8.23 -17.26 1.70
C ASP A 246 7.49 -15.93 1.44
N LEU A 247 6.75 -15.82 0.34
CA LEU A 247 5.92 -14.63 0.06
C LEU A 247 4.74 -14.51 1.03
N ALA A 248 4.05 -15.62 1.29
CA ALA A 248 2.93 -15.64 2.22
C ALA A 248 3.37 -15.24 3.64
N TYR A 249 4.53 -15.75 4.08
CA TYR A 249 5.15 -15.34 5.33
C TYR A 249 5.41 -13.83 5.38
N GLN A 250 6.02 -13.23 4.35
CA GLN A 250 6.29 -11.78 4.32
C GLN A 250 5.02 -10.94 4.44
N ILE A 251 3.94 -11.35 3.75
CA ILE A 251 2.66 -10.66 3.84
C ILE A 251 2.06 -10.83 5.24
N LYS A 252 2.07 -12.05 5.78
CA LYS A 252 1.58 -12.34 7.13
C LYS A 252 2.34 -11.54 8.19
N ASP A 253 3.66 -11.48 8.11
CA ASP A 253 4.49 -10.67 8.99
C ASP A 253 4.17 -9.17 8.87
N SER A 254 3.98 -8.68 7.64
CA SER A 254 3.58 -7.28 7.39
C SER A 254 2.20 -6.97 7.98
N VAL A 255 1.24 -7.90 7.88
CA VAL A 255 -0.10 -7.76 8.45
C VAL A 255 -0.05 -7.70 9.97
N TYR A 256 0.74 -8.56 10.61
CA TYR A 256 0.89 -8.58 12.07
C TYR A 256 1.41 -7.24 12.62
N HIS A 257 2.37 -6.64 11.91
CA HIS A 257 3.01 -5.37 12.30
C HIS A 257 2.31 -4.10 11.78
N LEU A 258 1.21 -4.23 11.01
CA LEU A 258 0.49 -3.10 10.43
C LEU A 258 -0.12 -2.22 11.53
N ALA A 259 0.00 -0.89 11.48
CA ALA A 259 -0.63 -0.03 12.49
C ALA A 259 -2.15 0.03 12.32
N VAL A 260 -2.90 0.26 13.41
CA VAL A 260 -4.37 0.44 13.33
C VAL A 260 -4.69 1.64 12.42
N GLY A 261 -5.59 1.43 11.46
CA GLY A 261 -5.98 2.41 10.45
C GLY A 261 -5.07 2.45 9.22
N ASP A 262 -3.90 1.80 9.27
CA ASP A 262 -2.98 1.70 8.13
C ASP A 262 -3.34 0.52 7.21
N SER A 263 -2.86 0.56 5.97
CA SER A 263 -3.09 -0.49 4.98
C SER A 263 -1.84 -0.88 4.20
N MET A 264 -1.85 -2.07 3.60
CA MET A 264 -0.84 -2.51 2.65
C MET A 264 -1.51 -3.00 1.36
N ILE A 265 -0.81 -2.86 0.24
CA ILE A 265 -1.28 -3.36 -1.06
C ILE A 265 -0.51 -4.63 -1.42
N ILE A 266 -1.27 -5.66 -1.77
CA ILE A 266 -0.80 -6.99 -2.15
C ILE A 266 -1.02 -7.13 -3.66
N PRO A 267 0.05 -7.32 -4.46
CA PRO A 267 -0.09 -7.62 -5.88
C PRO A 267 -0.78 -8.97 -6.07
N HIS A 268 -1.93 -8.99 -6.74
CA HIS A 268 -2.72 -10.19 -7.01
C HIS A 268 -2.94 -10.38 -8.53
N GLY A 269 -3.52 -11.49 -8.95
CA GLY A 269 -3.90 -11.79 -10.33
C GLY A 269 -3.56 -13.21 -10.75
N PHE A 270 -3.33 -13.43 -12.05
CA PHE A 270 -2.80 -14.69 -12.59
C PHE A 270 -1.91 -14.42 -13.80
N GLY A 271 -1.08 -15.38 -14.19
CA GLY A 271 -0.32 -15.26 -15.43
C GLY A 271 -0.08 -16.61 -16.10
N SER A 272 -0.56 -16.75 -17.33
CA SER A 272 -0.23 -17.85 -18.23
C SER A 272 0.78 -17.40 -19.30
N LYS A 273 1.09 -18.29 -20.24
CA LYS A 273 1.92 -18.00 -21.43
C LYS A 273 1.21 -16.99 -22.36
N ASP A 274 -0.12 -17.09 -22.45
CA ASP A 274 -0.95 -16.39 -23.43
C ASP A 274 -1.74 -15.22 -22.82
N GLU A 275 -2.12 -15.29 -21.54
CA GLU A 275 -2.91 -14.26 -20.84
C GLU A 275 -2.34 -13.92 -19.47
N ARG A 276 -2.35 -12.64 -19.10
CA ARG A 276 -1.94 -12.19 -17.76
C ARG A 276 -2.92 -11.17 -17.23
N HIS A 277 -3.41 -11.42 -16.02
CA HIS A 277 -4.28 -10.49 -15.31
C HIS A 277 -3.64 -10.08 -13.99
N ALA A 278 -3.83 -8.83 -13.62
CA ALA A 278 -3.22 -8.24 -12.45
C ALA A 278 -4.25 -7.36 -11.74
N THR A 279 -4.41 -7.62 -10.46
CA THR A 279 -5.37 -6.94 -9.58
C THR A 279 -4.63 -6.46 -8.34
N VAL A 280 -5.30 -5.62 -7.54
CA VAL A 280 -4.75 -5.11 -6.29
C VAL A 280 -5.64 -5.57 -5.15
N VAL A 281 -5.05 -6.14 -4.11
CA VAL A 281 -5.76 -6.43 -2.86
C VAL A 281 -5.20 -5.50 -1.79
N GLU A 282 -6.05 -4.69 -1.18
CA GLU A 282 -5.68 -3.90 -0.01
C GLU A 282 -6.03 -4.70 1.25
N CYS A 283 -5.07 -4.87 2.15
CA CYS A 283 -5.30 -5.34 3.50
C CYS A 283 -5.20 -4.15 4.45
N LYS A 284 -6.29 -3.85 5.17
CA LYS A 284 -6.36 -2.73 6.11
C LYS A 284 -6.62 -3.21 7.52
N ARG A 285 -5.83 -2.74 8.48
CA ARG A 285 -6.06 -3.02 9.90
C ARG A 285 -7.13 -2.08 10.44
N ILE A 286 -8.25 -2.66 10.88
CA ILE A 286 -9.39 -1.88 11.38
C ILE A 286 -9.32 -1.69 12.90
N ASN A 287 -8.69 -2.61 13.62
CA ASN A 287 -8.42 -2.52 15.06
C ASN A 287 -7.21 -3.40 15.44
N TYR A 288 -6.95 -3.57 16.73
CA TYR A 288 -5.78 -4.33 17.19
C TYR A 288 -5.81 -5.81 16.82
N ASN A 289 -6.97 -6.41 16.56
CA ASN A 289 -7.05 -7.86 16.33
C ASN A 289 -7.57 -8.20 14.93
N GLU A 290 -8.08 -7.22 14.18
CA GLU A 290 -8.80 -7.50 12.94
C GLU A 290 -8.31 -6.69 11.73
N VAL A 291 -8.36 -7.35 10.58
CA VAL A 291 -8.10 -6.77 9.26
C VAL A 291 -9.24 -7.03 8.29
N VAL A 292 -9.39 -6.17 7.30
CA VAL A 292 -10.31 -6.35 6.17
C VAL A 292 -9.55 -6.35 4.86
N PHE A 293 -10.01 -7.17 3.91
CA PHE A 293 -9.46 -7.23 2.56
C PHE A 293 -10.40 -6.52 1.60
N LYS A 294 -9.86 -5.59 0.82
CA LYS A 294 -10.55 -4.89 -0.25
C LYS A 294 -9.98 -5.32 -1.60
N PHE A 295 -10.81 -5.88 -2.46
CA PHE A 295 -10.41 -6.45 -3.75
C PHE A 295 -10.68 -5.45 -4.87
N ILE A 296 -9.60 -4.88 -5.42
CA ILE A 296 -9.64 -3.92 -6.52
C ILE A 296 -9.33 -4.67 -7.82
N ASN A 297 -10.39 -5.08 -8.52
CA ASN A 297 -10.31 -5.73 -9.82
C ASN A 297 -11.10 -4.93 -10.84
N THR A 298 -10.40 -4.34 -11.81
CA THR A 298 -10.99 -3.56 -12.89
C THR A 298 -11.20 -4.37 -14.17
N GLY A 299 -10.67 -5.59 -14.29
CA GLY A 299 -10.69 -6.37 -15.53
C GLY A 299 -11.41 -7.71 -15.39
N PHE A 300 -10.80 -8.80 -15.88
CA PHE A 300 -11.43 -10.12 -15.95
C PHE A 300 -11.82 -10.68 -14.57
N GLY A 301 -12.93 -11.45 -14.52
CA GLY A 301 -13.37 -12.17 -13.32
C GLY A 301 -14.30 -11.41 -12.36
N VAL A 302 -14.65 -10.15 -12.63
CA VAL A 302 -15.53 -9.35 -11.74
C VAL A 302 -16.97 -9.88 -11.67
N ASN A 303 -17.43 -10.56 -12.73
CA ASN A 303 -18.82 -10.99 -12.87
C ASN A 303 -19.20 -12.19 -11.97
N GLU A 304 -18.23 -12.99 -11.53
CA GLU A 304 -18.48 -14.24 -10.79
C GLU A 304 -18.94 -14.02 -9.33
N THR A 305 -18.71 -12.81 -8.79
CA THR A 305 -19.07 -12.46 -7.41
C THR A 305 -20.11 -11.34 -7.35
N GLU A 306 -20.85 -11.08 -8.44
CA GLU A 306 -21.83 -10.00 -8.49
C GLU A 306 -22.96 -10.19 -7.46
N SER A 307 -23.26 -9.12 -6.72
CA SER A 307 -24.42 -9.12 -5.82
C SER A 307 -25.71 -9.01 -6.64
N TYR A 308 -26.82 -9.50 -6.09
CA TYR A 308 -28.14 -9.34 -6.72
C TYR A 308 -28.44 -7.88 -7.08
N LYS A 309 -28.11 -6.92 -6.20
CA LYS A 309 -28.27 -5.48 -6.46
C LYS A 309 -27.53 -5.03 -7.72
N THR A 310 -26.32 -5.55 -7.95
CA THR A 310 -25.51 -5.26 -9.13
C THR A 310 -26.12 -5.89 -10.38
N ILE A 311 -26.53 -7.16 -10.30
CA ILE A 311 -27.22 -7.87 -11.40
C ILE A 311 -28.49 -7.12 -11.82
N PHE A 312 -29.32 -6.70 -10.85
CA PHE A 312 -30.53 -5.92 -11.12
C PHE A 312 -30.21 -4.57 -11.78
N LYS A 313 -29.22 -3.82 -11.27
CA LYS A 313 -28.81 -2.55 -11.90
C LYS A 313 -28.33 -2.75 -13.34
N THR A 314 -27.51 -3.78 -13.58
CA THR A 314 -27.03 -4.10 -14.93
C THR A 314 -28.16 -4.50 -15.86
N ALA A 315 -29.05 -5.40 -15.43
CA ALA A 315 -30.14 -5.90 -16.25
C ALA A 315 -31.19 -4.82 -16.58
N PHE A 316 -31.51 -3.93 -15.64
CA PHE A 316 -32.59 -2.94 -15.80
C PHE A 316 -32.13 -1.54 -16.20
N LEU A 317 -30.93 -1.09 -15.78
CA LEU A 317 -30.41 0.25 -16.06
C LEU A 317 -29.33 0.26 -17.13
N GLY A 318 -28.88 -0.91 -17.61
CA GLY A 318 -27.82 -1.02 -18.62
C GLY A 318 -26.44 -0.53 -18.17
N ASP A 319 -26.24 -0.31 -16.86
CA ASP A 319 -24.93 0.11 -16.34
C ASP A 319 -23.99 -1.10 -16.20
N ASN A 320 -23.17 -1.27 -17.24
CA ASN A 320 -22.12 -2.28 -17.32
C ASN A 320 -20.72 -1.68 -17.12
N ARG A 321 -20.62 -0.38 -16.80
CA ARG A 321 -19.33 0.32 -16.74
C ARG A 321 -18.80 0.45 -15.32
N THR A 322 -19.67 0.31 -14.32
CA THR A 322 -19.28 0.39 -12.92
C THR A 322 -19.68 -0.84 -12.11
N ARG A 323 -18.88 -1.17 -11.10
CA ARG A 323 -19.11 -2.28 -10.17
C ARG A 323 -18.71 -1.90 -8.76
N PRO A 324 -19.45 -2.29 -7.71
CA PRO A 324 -19.01 -2.06 -6.33
C PRO A 324 -17.70 -2.78 -6.07
N ILE A 325 -16.82 -2.16 -5.27
CA ILE A 325 -15.62 -2.82 -4.77
C ILE A 325 -16.04 -3.95 -3.83
N LYS A 326 -15.37 -5.10 -3.89
CA LYS A 326 -15.61 -6.20 -2.96
C LYS A 326 -14.75 -6.05 -1.70
N VAL A 327 -15.36 -6.23 -0.53
CA VAL A 327 -14.70 -6.12 0.77
C VAL A 327 -15.05 -7.32 1.62
N SER A 328 -14.07 -7.90 2.30
CA SER A 328 -14.29 -9.01 3.23
C SER A 328 -14.91 -8.54 4.54
N SER A 329 -15.55 -9.46 5.24
CA SER A 329 -15.77 -9.34 6.68
C SER A 329 -14.42 -9.25 7.41
N PRO A 330 -14.39 -8.70 8.63
CA PRO A 330 -13.20 -8.71 9.46
C PRO A 330 -12.62 -10.12 9.64
N PHE A 331 -11.31 -10.25 9.44
CA PHE A 331 -10.53 -11.43 9.79
C PHE A 331 -9.80 -11.16 11.09
N ASP A 332 -9.91 -12.10 12.04
CA ASP A 332 -9.02 -12.16 13.20
C ASP A 332 -7.58 -12.44 12.72
N ILE A 333 -6.64 -11.59 13.15
CA ILE A 333 -5.23 -11.64 12.74
C ILE A 333 -4.60 -12.97 13.18
N ASP A 334 -4.83 -13.41 14.41
CA ASP A 334 -4.23 -14.65 14.93
C ASP A 334 -4.66 -15.88 14.11
N SER A 335 -5.92 -15.89 13.66
CA SER A 335 -6.48 -16.90 12.77
C SER A 335 -5.89 -16.81 11.35
N LEU A 336 -5.83 -15.60 10.79
CA LEU A 336 -5.28 -15.34 9.45
C LEU A 336 -3.80 -15.74 9.33
N LEU A 337 -3.01 -15.55 10.39
CA LEU A 337 -1.59 -15.93 10.39
C LEU A 337 -1.39 -17.46 10.33
N LYS A 338 -2.36 -18.23 10.84
CA LYS A 338 -2.34 -19.71 10.86
C LYS A 338 -3.02 -20.34 9.65
N ASP A 339 -3.99 -19.66 9.05
CA ASP A 339 -4.75 -20.17 7.91
C ASP A 339 -3.92 -20.24 6.61
N ARG A 340 -4.53 -20.70 5.52
CA ARG A 340 -3.93 -20.71 4.17
C ARG A 340 -4.51 -19.63 3.24
N PHE A 341 -5.23 -18.64 3.76
CA PHE A 341 -5.90 -17.65 2.93
C PHE A 341 -4.91 -16.83 2.09
N ILE A 342 -3.82 -16.35 2.69
CA ILE A 342 -2.77 -15.59 2.00
C ILE A 342 -2.05 -16.46 0.96
N GLU A 343 -1.74 -17.72 1.31
CA GLU A 343 -1.14 -18.69 0.39
C GLU A 343 -2.07 -18.89 -0.82
N ARG A 344 -3.36 -19.16 -0.61
CA ARG A 344 -4.35 -19.31 -1.69
C ARG A 344 -4.55 -18.05 -2.52
N LEU A 345 -4.37 -16.87 -1.92
CA LEU A 345 -4.40 -15.60 -2.64
C LEU A 345 -3.20 -15.49 -3.60
N LEU A 346 -2.02 -16.01 -3.23
CA LEU A 346 -0.80 -15.91 -4.02
C LEU A 346 -0.59 -17.08 -5.00
N GLU A 347 -1.17 -18.25 -4.73
CA GLU A 347 -1.07 -19.48 -5.56
C GLU A 347 -1.25 -19.21 -7.07
N PRO A 348 -2.28 -18.45 -7.53
CA PRO A 348 -2.52 -18.20 -8.95
C PRO A 348 -1.43 -17.34 -9.61
N VAL A 349 -0.66 -16.59 -8.81
CA VAL A 349 0.41 -15.72 -9.27
C VAL A 349 1.76 -16.42 -9.29
N VAL A 350 1.99 -17.35 -8.35
CA VAL A 350 3.32 -17.95 -8.09
C VAL A 350 3.44 -19.36 -8.64
N VAL A 351 2.38 -20.17 -8.56
CA VAL A 351 2.41 -21.61 -8.86
C VAL A 351 1.62 -21.97 -10.12
N GLY A 352 0.67 -21.12 -10.53
CA GLY A 352 -0.36 -21.42 -11.54
C GLY A 352 0.17 -22.04 -12.84
N ASP A 353 -0.14 -23.32 -13.05
CA ASP A 353 -0.02 -24.02 -14.34
C ASP A 353 -1.31 -23.74 -15.16
N ASN A 354 -1.23 -22.87 -16.17
CA ASN A 354 -2.24 -22.59 -17.21
C ASN A 354 -3.62 -21.96 -16.80
N GLU A 355 -4.02 -20.95 -17.57
CA GLU A 355 -5.36 -20.36 -17.86
C GLU A 355 -6.44 -20.05 -16.81
N ASN A 356 -6.27 -20.24 -15.50
CA ASN A 356 -7.48 -20.19 -14.65
C ASN A 356 -7.68 -18.88 -13.88
N GLY A 357 -8.44 -17.96 -14.48
CA GLY A 357 -9.16 -16.90 -13.75
C GLY A 357 -9.98 -17.45 -12.57
N GLU A 358 -10.42 -18.71 -12.65
CA GLU A 358 -11.07 -19.45 -11.57
C GLU A 358 -10.21 -19.55 -10.30
N LEU A 359 -8.90 -19.86 -10.42
CA LEU A 359 -8.00 -19.94 -9.27
C LEU A 359 -7.78 -18.56 -8.64
N MET A 360 -7.72 -17.51 -9.45
CA MET A 360 -7.64 -16.13 -8.96
C MET A 360 -8.88 -15.73 -8.15
N ASN A 361 -10.06 -16.18 -8.58
CA ASN A 361 -11.34 -15.87 -7.95
C ASN A 361 -11.71 -16.83 -6.82
N ALA A 362 -11.11 -18.01 -6.74
CA ALA A 362 -11.46 -19.03 -5.75
C ALA A 362 -11.47 -18.51 -4.29
N PRO A 363 -10.47 -17.74 -3.81
CA PRO A 363 -10.51 -17.18 -2.46
C PRO A 363 -11.69 -16.20 -2.25
N LEU A 364 -12.08 -15.44 -3.28
CA LEU A 364 -13.20 -14.51 -3.22
C LEU A 364 -14.54 -15.26 -3.25
N LEU A 365 -14.65 -16.30 -4.08
CA LEU A 365 -15.84 -17.14 -4.17
C LEU A 365 -16.12 -17.88 -2.87
N GLU A 366 -15.09 -18.33 -2.16
CA GLU A 366 -15.21 -18.91 -0.83
C GLU A 366 -15.78 -17.89 0.17
N LEU A 367 -15.21 -16.68 0.22
CA LEU A 367 -15.76 -15.61 1.07
C LEU A 367 -17.19 -15.26 0.70
N TYR A 368 -17.53 -15.26 -0.59
CA TYR A 368 -18.89 -15.01 -1.05
C TYR A 368 -19.86 -16.09 -0.58
N ARG A 369 -19.50 -17.38 -0.75
CA ARG A 369 -20.29 -18.53 -0.31
C ARG A 369 -20.49 -18.57 1.21
N ASP A 370 -19.47 -18.14 1.96
CA ASP A 370 -19.51 -18.02 3.42
C ASP A 370 -20.30 -16.79 3.92
N GLY A 371 -20.83 -15.95 3.02
CA GLY A 371 -21.49 -14.68 3.39
C GLY A 371 -20.52 -13.64 3.98
N LYS A 372 -19.21 -13.80 3.74
CA LYS A 372 -18.14 -12.94 4.23
C LYS A 372 -17.62 -11.95 3.20
N LEU A 373 -18.21 -11.87 2.00
CA LEU A 373 -17.84 -10.90 0.96
C LEU A 373 -18.99 -9.92 0.70
N HIS A 374 -18.70 -8.63 0.78
CA HIS A 374 -19.68 -7.55 0.75
C HIS A 374 -19.37 -6.52 -0.35
N ASP A 375 -20.38 -5.77 -0.77
CA ASP A 375 -20.23 -4.60 -1.64
C ASP A 375 -19.84 -3.38 -0.81
N ASP A 376 -18.76 -2.69 -1.18
CA ASP A 376 -18.40 -1.37 -0.67
C ASP A 376 -19.34 -0.30 -1.25
N GLU A 377 -19.42 0.86 -0.59
CA GLU A 377 -20.12 2.02 -1.12
C GLU A 377 -19.41 2.60 -2.36
N GLN A 378 -18.08 2.46 -2.41
CA GLN A 378 -17.26 2.85 -3.54
C GLN A 378 -17.38 1.84 -4.68
N SER A 379 -17.46 2.37 -5.91
CA SER A 379 -17.51 1.58 -7.13
C SER A 379 -16.28 1.81 -8.00
N LEU A 380 -15.83 0.75 -8.67
CA LEU A 380 -14.80 0.72 -9.69
C LEU A 380 -15.42 1.00 -11.05
N ALA A 381 -14.71 1.78 -11.87
CA ALA A 381 -14.93 1.76 -13.30
C ALA A 381 -14.23 0.53 -13.87
N LEU A 382 -14.96 -0.30 -14.60
CA LEU A 382 -14.38 -1.45 -15.28
C LEU A 382 -13.51 -0.98 -16.44
N GLN A 383 -12.32 -1.55 -16.52
CA GLN A 383 -11.44 -1.39 -17.65
C GLN A 383 -11.91 -2.31 -18.77
N THR A 384 -12.19 -1.72 -19.92
CA THR A 384 -12.49 -2.47 -21.15
C THR A 384 -11.22 -2.85 -21.92
N ASN A 385 -10.12 -2.07 -21.79
CA ASN A 385 -8.92 -2.19 -22.64
C ASN A 385 -7.61 -1.84 -21.91
N GLY A 386 -6.50 -2.52 -22.24
CA GLY A 386 -5.14 -2.24 -21.72
C GLY A 386 -4.73 -3.08 -20.51
N THR A 387 -3.68 -2.67 -19.79
CA THR A 387 -3.13 -3.46 -18.67
C THR A 387 -3.91 -3.22 -17.36
N CYS A 388 -4.58 -4.26 -16.88
CA CYS A 388 -5.31 -4.36 -15.60
C CYS A 388 -4.53 -3.98 -14.35
N ALA A 389 -3.21 -4.19 -14.33
CA ALA A 389 -2.36 -3.77 -13.21
C ALA A 389 -2.44 -2.25 -12.97
N GLN A 390 -2.26 -1.46 -14.02
CA GLN A 390 -2.20 0.00 -13.91
C GLN A 390 -3.57 0.58 -13.55
N SER A 391 -4.64 0.07 -14.16
CA SER A 391 -6.00 0.53 -13.88
C SER A 391 -6.44 0.16 -12.48
N SER A 392 -6.07 -1.03 -11.97
CA SER A 392 -6.36 -1.44 -10.59
C SER A 392 -5.59 -0.56 -9.59
N LEU A 393 -4.33 -0.22 -9.86
CA LEU A 393 -3.55 0.72 -9.04
C LEU A 393 -4.15 2.14 -9.05
N LEU A 394 -4.58 2.62 -10.22
CA LEU A 394 -5.22 3.92 -10.37
C LEU A 394 -6.58 3.96 -9.66
N ALA A 395 -7.36 2.88 -9.74
CA ALA A 395 -8.63 2.75 -9.05
C ALA A 395 -8.44 2.66 -7.54
N TRP A 396 -7.44 1.91 -7.06
CA TRP A 396 -7.06 1.92 -5.65
C TRP A 396 -6.67 3.34 -5.22
N PHE A 397 -5.78 4.02 -5.96
CA PHE A 397 -5.40 5.40 -5.65
C PHE A 397 -6.61 6.34 -5.53
N LYS A 398 -7.58 6.22 -6.44
CA LYS A 398 -8.84 6.98 -6.39
C LYS A 398 -9.59 6.78 -5.07
N THR A 399 -9.60 5.57 -4.51
CA THR A 399 -10.26 5.31 -3.21
C THR A 399 -9.56 5.99 -2.02
N GLN A 400 -8.28 6.37 -2.19
CA GLN A 400 -7.43 6.88 -1.12
C GLN A 400 -7.35 8.40 -1.08
N VAL A 401 -7.75 9.10 -2.15
CA VAL A 401 -7.66 10.57 -2.26
C VAL A 401 -9.02 11.19 -2.58
N THR A 402 -9.17 12.48 -2.33
CA THR A 402 -10.37 13.22 -2.76
C THR A 402 -10.42 13.34 -4.28
N ASP A 403 -11.63 13.37 -4.85
CA ASP A 403 -11.83 13.47 -6.31
C ASP A 403 -10.99 14.58 -7.00
N PRO A 404 -10.87 15.81 -6.47
CA PRO A 404 -10.03 16.83 -7.10
C PRO A 404 -8.57 16.39 -7.25
N VAL A 405 -7.99 15.82 -6.19
CA VAL A 405 -6.60 15.31 -6.19
C VAL A 405 -6.43 14.19 -7.21
N PHE A 406 -7.40 13.28 -7.29
CA PHE A 406 -7.41 12.22 -8.31
C PHE A 406 -7.42 12.78 -9.72
N VAL A 407 -8.36 13.68 -10.04
CA VAL A 407 -8.49 14.30 -11.37
C VAL A 407 -7.19 15.01 -11.75
N LEU A 408 -6.64 15.83 -10.86
CA LEU A 408 -5.39 16.56 -11.10
C LEU A 408 -4.21 15.64 -11.37
N PHE A 409 -4.03 14.60 -10.54
CA PHE A 409 -2.94 13.64 -10.74
C PHE A 409 -3.11 12.84 -12.05
N ASN A 410 -4.33 12.38 -12.34
CA ASN A 410 -4.62 11.58 -13.53
C ASN A 410 -4.42 12.41 -14.82
N SER A 411 -4.87 13.66 -14.84
CA SER A 411 -4.63 14.56 -15.98
C SER A 411 -3.14 14.85 -16.16
N TYR A 412 -2.39 15.04 -15.07
CA TYR A 412 -0.93 15.22 -15.14
C TYR A 412 -0.21 14.02 -15.78
N ILE A 413 -0.49 12.80 -15.33
CA ILE A 413 0.21 11.61 -15.85
C ILE A 413 -0.15 11.34 -17.31
N VAL A 414 -1.42 11.54 -17.70
CA VAL A 414 -1.89 11.38 -19.09
C VAL A 414 -1.25 12.42 -20.00
N GLN A 415 -1.28 13.71 -19.65
CA GLN A 415 -0.66 14.74 -20.49
C GLN A 415 0.85 14.54 -20.62
N ARG A 416 1.52 14.14 -19.54
CA ARG A 416 2.94 13.84 -19.61
C ARG A 416 3.25 12.61 -20.45
N ALA A 417 2.45 11.54 -20.38
CA ALA A 417 2.58 10.40 -21.26
C ALA A 417 2.35 10.80 -22.73
N HIS A 418 1.32 11.61 -23.01
CA HIS A 418 1.00 12.08 -24.35
C HIS A 418 2.16 12.88 -24.95
N HIS A 419 2.77 13.75 -24.15
CA HIS A 419 3.97 14.48 -24.50
C HIS A 419 5.18 13.57 -24.80
N HIS A 420 5.36 12.50 -24.02
CA HIS A 420 6.39 11.50 -24.28
C HIS A 420 6.13 10.71 -25.57
N LEU A 421 4.87 10.39 -25.89
CA LEU A 421 4.48 9.70 -27.11
C LEU A 421 4.83 10.50 -28.37
N HIS A 422 4.61 11.83 -28.37
CA HIS A 422 5.02 12.70 -29.48
C HIS A 422 6.54 12.70 -29.74
N ARG A 423 7.34 12.36 -28.74
CA ARG A 423 8.81 12.32 -28.83
C ARG A 423 9.37 10.91 -28.91
N TYR A 424 8.51 9.90 -28.93
CA TYR A 424 8.93 8.51 -29.05
C TYR A 424 9.44 8.25 -30.47
N LYS A 425 10.72 7.84 -30.57
CA LYS A 425 11.42 7.62 -31.85
C LYS A 425 11.67 6.14 -32.16
N GLY A 426 10.85 5.22 -31.65
CA GLY A 426 11.03 3.79 -31.95
C GLY A 426 10.98 3.54 -33.46
N THR A 427 12.08 3.05 -34.04
CA THR A 427 12.27 2.94 -35.50
C THR A 427 11.91 1.57 -36.07
N ASN A 428 11.22 0.70 -35.32
CA ASN A 428 10.85 -0.63 -35.82
C ASN A 428 9.54 -0.53 -36.64
N PRO A 429 9.56 -0.81 -37.96
CA PRO A 429 8.37 -0.75 -38.82
C PRO A 429 7.21 -1.61 -38.32
N ASP A 430 7.48 -2.73 -37.67
CA ASP A 430 6.47 -3.66 -37.15
C ASP A 430 5.63 -3.04 -36.01
N LEU A 431 6.12 -1.95 -35.40
CA LEU A 431 5.43 -1.25 -34.31
C LEU A 431 4.49 -0.14 -34.81
N GLU A 432 4.64 0.31 -36.07
CA GLU A 432 3.93 1.51 -36.54
C GLU A 432 2.39 1.40 -36.52
N PRO A 433 1.76 0.26 -36.87
CA PRO A 433 0.32 0.13 -36.77
C PRO A 433 -0.18 0.36 -35.33
N GLY A 434 0.47 -0.27 -34.36
CA GLY A 434 0.14 -0.11 -32.94
C GLY A 434 0.45 1.29 -32.43
N LEU A 435 1.58 1.87 -32.84
CA LEU A 435 1.97 3.22 -32.44
C LEU A 435 1.00 4.29 -32.97
N ASN A 436 0.53 4.15 -34.21
CA ASN A 436 -0.48 5.05 -34.79
C ASN A 436 -1.84 4.90 -34.09
N ALA A 437 -2.24 3.68 -33.76
CA ALA A 437 -3.45 3.46 -32.96
C ALA A 437 -3.32 4.09 -31.57
N LEU A 438 -2.16 3.94 -30.92
CA LEU A 438 -1.88 4.55 -29.63
C LEU A 438 -1.82 6.09 -29.69
N ARG A 439 -1.31 6.69 -30.78
CA ARG A 439 -1.36 8.15 -30.99
C ARG A 439 -2.79 8.66 -31.02
N ARG A 440 -3.68 8.01 -31.79
CA ARG A 440 -5.11 8.36 -31.83
C ARG A 440 -5.76 8.22 -30.47
N ALA A 441 -5.56 7.08 -29.81
CA ALA A 441 -6.12 6.83 -28.47
C ALA A 441 -5.59 7.83 -27.43
N GLY A 442 -4.30 8.15 -27.51
CA GLY A 442 -3.64 9.10 -26.63
C GLY A 442 -4.19 10.50 -26.77
N SER A 443 -4.47 10.99 -27.99
CA SER A 443 -5.08 12.30 -28.19
C SER A 443 -6.49 12.37 -27.63
N ILE A 444 -7.33 11.34 -27.86
CA ILE A 444 -8.69 11.27 -27.30
C ILE A 444 -8.64 11.23 -25.76
N THR A 445 -7.76 10.41 -25.20
CA THR A 445 -7.64 10.27 -23.74
C THR A 445 -7.11 11.56 -23.10
N ALA A 446 -6.12 12.20 -23.71
CA ALA A 446 -5.58 13.48 -23.24
C ALA A 446 -6.64 14.58 -23.28
N GLU A 447 -7.43 14.68 -24.36
CA GLU A 447 -8.52 15.65 -24.47
C GLU A 447 -9.60 15.41 -23.41
N LYS A 448 -10.04 14.16 -23.23
CA LYS A 448 -11.01 13.78 -22.19
C LYS A 448 -10.52 14.18 -20.81
N LYS A 449 -9.26 13.89 -20.47
CA LYS A 449 -8.69 14.25 -19.15
C LYS A 449 -8.43 15.74 -18.99
N GLN A 450 -8.23 16.47 -20.08
CA GLN A 450 -8.19 17.92 -20.03
C GLN A 450 -9.58 18.50 -19.71
N ASN A 451 -10.63 18.00 -20.37
CA ASN A 451 -12.01 18.44 -20.12
C ASN A 451 -12.44 18.13 -18.68
N GLU A 452 -12.16 16.92 -18.18
CA GLU A 452 -12.41 16.55 -16.77
C GLU A 452 -11.70 17.51 -15.79
N LEU A 453 -10.47 17.95 -16.11
CA LEU A 453 -9.74 18.91 -15.29
C LEU A 453 -10.37 20.30 -15.32
N LEU A 454 -10.81 20.78 -16.49
CA LEU A 454 -11.48 22.07 -16.66
C LEU A 454 -12.80 22.10 -15.86
N GLU A 455 -13.62 21.05 -15.96
CA GLU A 455 -14.85 20.92 -15.18
C GLU A 455 -14.58 20.95 -13.66
N ALA A 456 -13.53 20.23 -13.21
CA ALA A 456 -13.12 20.26 -11.81
C ALA A 456 -12.64 21.66 -11.38
N GLN A 457 -11.91 22.38 -12.22
CA GLN A 457 -11.50 23.76 -11.95
C GLN A 457 -12.69 24.71 -11.83
N GLU A 458 -13.70 24.57 -12.69
CA GLU A 458 -14.93 25.36 -12.63
C GLU A 458 -15.71 25.09 -11.33
N HIS A 459 -15.88 23.81 -10.97
CA HIS A 459 -16.53 23.39 -9.73
C HIS A 459 -15.80 23.96 -8.50
N ILE A 460 -14.49 23.76 -8.41
CA ILE A 460 -13.66 24.26 -7.30
C ILE A 460 -13.70 25.80 -7.23
N SER A 461 -13.74 26.49 -8.38
CA SER A 461 -13.87 27.95 -8.42
C SER A 461 -15.24 28.43 -7.92
N ALA A 462 -16.31 27.67 -8.16
CA ALA A 462 -17.63 27.93 -7.57
C ALA A 462 -17.62 27.69 -6.05
N GLU A 463 -16.98 26.62 -5.58
CA GLU A 463 -16.83 26.34 -4.15
C GLU A 463 -16.02 27.42 -3.42
N ILE A 464 -14.94 27.94 -4.02
CA ILE A 464 -14.20 29.09 -3.47
C ILE A 464 -15.12 30.29 -3.26
N ARG A 465 -15.95 30.63 -4.26
CA ARG A 465 -16.89 31.77 -4.15
C ARG A 465 -17.88 31.55 -3.00
N HIS A 466 -18.41 30.34 -2.87
CA HIS A 466 -19.30 29.96 -1.77
C HIS A 466 -18.62 30.06 -0.41
N LEU A 467 -17.44 29.47 -0.25
CA LEU A 467 -16.64 29.50 0.97
C LEU A 467 -16.27 30.93 1.39
N ARG A 468 -15.94 31.81 0.43
CA ARG A 468 -15.67 33.23 0.70
C ARG A 468 -16.93 33.96 1.16
N SER A 469 -18.09 33.64 0.58
CA SER A 469 -19.38 34.18 1.03
C SER A 469 -19.68 33.77 2.47
N GLU A 470 -19.58 32.48 2.79
CA GLU A 470 -19.76 31.95 4.15
C GLU A 470 -18.77 32.56 5.14
N LEU A 471 -17.49 32.67 4.77
CA LEU A 471 -16.51 33.31 5.65
C LEU A 471 -16.85 34.80 5.87
N GLY A 472 -17.36 35.48 4.85
CA GLY A 472 -17.81 36.87 4.92
C GLY A 472 -18.97 37.09 5.87
N THR A 473 -19.96 36.19 5.89
CA THR A 473 -21.09 36.27 6.83
C THR A 473 -20.62 36.12 8.28
N ILE A 474 -19.67 35.21 8.57
CA ILE A 474 -19.16 35.02 9.93
C ILE A 474 -18.16 36.13 10.32
N LEU A 475 -17.43 36.72 9.36
CA LEU A 475 -16.52 37.82 9.62
C LEU A 475 -17.24 39.14 9.90
N SER A 476 -18.43 39.33 9.32
CA SER A 476 -19.13 40.61 9.40
C SER A 476 -20.38 40.53 10.28
N LYS A 477 -20.32 41.14 11.47
CA LYS A 477 -21.54 41.64 12.15
C LYS A 477 -22.16 42.86 11.41
N LYS A 478 -21.55 43.33 10.30
CA LYS A 478 -21.87 44.61 9.60
C LYS A 478 -21.69 44.57 8.06
N GLY A 479 -21.79 43.42 7.39
CA GLY A 479 -21.82 43.37 5.90
C GLY A 479 -20.53 43.75 5.14
N LYS A 480 -19.34 43.69 5.75
CA LYS A 480 -18.06 43.84 5.03
C LYS A 480 -17.65 42.52 4.38
N GLY A 481 -17.38 42.54 3.07
CA GLY A 481 -16.87 41.39 2.32
C GLY A 481 -15.48 40.93 2.78
N VAL A 482 -15.13 39.68 2.47
CA VAL A 482 -13.77 39.15 2.70
C VAL A 482 -12.80 39.89 1.76
N PRO A 483 -11.70 40.47 2.25
CA PRO A 483 -10.74 41.16 1.39
C PRO A 483 -10.26 40.25 0.26
N GLU A 484 -10.15 40.79 -0.96
CA GLU A 484 -9.70 40.02 -2.12
C GLU A 484 -8.26 39.51 -1.96
N HIS A 485 -7.41 40.32 -1.33
CA HIS A 485 -5.98 40.09 -1.09
C HIS A 485 -5.66 39.34 0.23
N LEU A 486 -6.65 38.75 0.89
CA LEU A 486 -6.40 38.03 2.15
C LEU A 486 -5.60 36.74 1.89
N ASP A 487 -4.41 36.62 2.49
CA ASP A 487 -3.69 35.36 2.55
C ASP A 487 -4.40 34.40 3.52
N PHE A 488 -5.19 33.49 2.96
CA PHE A 488 -5.96 32.52 3.73
C PHE A 488 -5.07 31.52 4.49
N THR A 489 -3.88 31.21 3.98
CA THR A 489 -2.91 30.32 4.64
C THR A 489 -2.39 30.96 5.90
N ALA A 490 -1.84 32.18 5.80
CA ALA A 490 -1.39 32.94 6.96
C ALA A 490 -2.53 33.21 7.94
N TYR A 491 -3.75 33.46 7.42
CA TYR A 491 -4.92 33.72 8.25
C TYR A 491 -5.27 32.53 9.15
N TYR A 492 -5.41 31.30 8.62
CA TYR A 492 -5.78 30.16 9.46
C TYR A 492 -4.65 29.76 10.41
N GLN A 493 -3.38 29.81 9.96
CA GLN A 493 -2.23 29.50 10.81
C GLN A 493 -2.14 30.44 12.02
N LYS A 494 -2.33 31.75 11.80
CA LYS A 494 -2.40 32.73 12.88
C LYS A 494 -3.54 32.45 13.87
N LYS A 495 -4.65 31.87 13.41
CA LYS A 495 -5.74 31.47 14.33
C LYS A 495 -5.34 30.28 15.20
N CYS A 496 -4.68 29.27 14.62
CA CYS A 496 -4.21 28.06 15.30
C CYS A 496 -3.09 28.32 16.32
N GLN A 497 -2.20 29.28 16.05
CA GLN A 497 -1.11 29.66 16.95
C GLN A 497 -1.59 30.42 18.21
N GLY A 498 -2.81 30.96 18.21
CA GLY A 498 -3.34 31.66 19.38
C GLY A 498 -3.82 30.74 20.51
N ASN A 499 -3.99 31.31 21.69
CA ASN A 499 -4.50 30.60 22.88
C ASN A 499 -6.04 30.57 22.97
N LYS A 500 -6.73 31.04 21.92
CA LYS A 500 -8.20 31.19 21.88
C LYS A 500 -8.93 29.99 21.26
N LEU A 501 -8.22 28.93 20.90
CA LEU A 501 -8.78 27.68 20.41
C LEU A 501 -8.38 26.58 21.40
N SER A 502 -9.32 25.71 21.73
CA SER A 502 -9.04 24.50 22.51
C SER A 502 -8.10 23.55 21.74
N GLY A 503 -7.46 22.61 22.45
CA GLY A 503 -6.64 21.57 21.80
C GLY A 503 -7.45 20.79 20.76
N VAL A 504 -8.66 20.36 21.13
CA VAL A 504 -9.61 19.65 20.25
C VAL A 504 -9.93 20.44 18.98
N GLU A 505 -10.18 21.75 19.08
CA GLU A 505 -10.44 22.58 17.90
C GLU A 505 -9.20 22.74 17.01
N LYS A 506 -8.00 22.87 17.60
CA LYS A 506 -6.76 22.92 16.84
C LYS A 506 -6.53 21.63 16.07
N ASP A 507 -6.76 20.49 16.71
CA ASP A 507 -6.66 19.17 16.09
C ASP A 507 -7.69 18.99 14.97
N MET A 508 -8.94 19.43 15.20
CA MET A 508 -9.98 19.42 14.18
C MET A 508 -9.61 20.29 12.96
N ILE A 509 -9.05 21.49 13.17
CA ILE A 509 -8.58 22.33 12.05
C ILE A 509 -7.40 21.65 11.34
N ALA A 510 -6.45 21.08 12.09
CA ALA A 510 -5.29 20.37 11.54
C ALA A 510 -5.73 19.17 10.68
N ASN A 511 -6.73 18.41 11.14
CA ASN A 511 -7.24 17.21 10.47
C ASN A 511 -8.29 17.49 9.39
N THR A 512 -8.77 18.73 9.26
CA THR A 512 -9.70 19.11 8.20
C THR A 512 -9.01 18.99 6.84
N ASN A 513 -9.54 18.12 5.96
CA ASN A 513 -9.06 18.01 4.58
C ASN A 513 -9.46 19.27 3.77
N PRO A 514 -8.50 20.03 3.22
CA PRO A 514 -8.76 21.29 2.52
C PRO A 514 -9.58 21.16 1.24
N LEU A 515 -9.57 19.99 0.59
CA LEU A 515 -10.21 19.73 -0.71
C LEU A 515 -11.48 18.89 -0.59
N THR A 516 -11.98 18.67 0.62
CA THR A 516 -13.29 18.05 0.80
C THR A 516 -14.40 19.07 0.54
N PRO A 517 -15.52 18.65 -0.11
CA PRO A 517 -16.69 19.51 -0.23
C PRO A 517 -17.17 19.97 1.13
N VAL A 518 -17.78 21.16 1.21
CA VAL A 518 -18.55 21.52 2.40
C VAL A 518 -19.76 20.60 2.42
N LYS A 519 -19.91 19.75 3.45
CA LYS A 519 -21.18 19.05 3.68
C LYS A 519 -22.24 20.13 3.77
N LYS A 520 -23.07 20.27 2.72
CA LYS A 520 -24.31 21.03 2.82
C LYS A 520 -25.01 20.42 4.03
N GLN A 521 -25.19 21.17 5.11
CA GLN A 521 -26.21 20.84 6.08
C GLN A 521 -27.52 20.96 5.30
N GLN A 522 -27.89 19.89 4.58
CA GLN A 522 -29.27 19.63 4.25
C GLN A 522 -29.93 19.36 5.59
N VAL A 523 -30.29 20.45 6.28
CA VAL A 523 -31.42 20.42 7.19
C VAL A 523 -32.57 20.01 6.30
N SER A 524 -32.85 18.70 6.22
CA SER A 524 -34.01 18.25 5.47
C SER A 524 -35.20 18.99 6.10
N MET A 525 -35.94 19.75 5.28
CA MET A 525 -37.15 20.41 5.78
C MET A 525 -38.11 19.37 6.41
N ALA A 526 -38.02 18.11 5.97
CA ALA A 526 -38.68 16.97 6.59
C ALA A 526 -38.33 16.80 8.08
N LYS A 527 -37.06 16.92 8.52
CA LYS A 527 -36.69 16.81 9.95
C LYS A 527 -37.22 17.96 10.80
N LYS A 528 -37.29 19.19 10.25
CA LYS A 528 -37.89 20.35 10.95
C LYS A 528 -39.41 20.25 11.07
N VAL A 529 -40.08 19.70 10.06
CA VAL A 529 -41.54 19.52 10.09
C VAL A 529 -41.93 18.32 10.98
N PHE A 530 -41.15 17.23 10.97
CA PHE A 530 -41.40 16.08 11.84
C PHE A 530 -41.11 16.35 13.32
N SER A 531 -40.11 17.18 13.67
CA SER A 531 -39.88 17.54 15.08
C SER A 531 -40.89 18.55 15.62
N PHE A 532 -41.66 19.22 14.75
CA PHE A 532 -42.71 20.15 15.17
C PHE A 532 -44.07 19.44 15.39
N MET A 533 -44.25 18.23 14.85
CA MET A 533 -45.49 17.45 15.00
C MET A 533 -45.46 16.40 16.12
N LEU A 534 -44.29 16.09 16.70
CA LEU A 534 -44.16 15.16 17.82
C LEU A 534 -43.64 15.92 19.04
N PHE A 535 -44.55 16.25 19.97
CA PHE A 535 -44.20 16.69 21.32
C PHE A 535 -43.49 15.55 22.06
N GLN A 536 -42.20 15.39 21.82
CA GLN A 536 -41.27 14.66 22.68
C GLN A 536 -40.07 15.55 22.92
N ASN A 537 -39.84 15.86 24.19
CA ASN A 537 -38.60 16.50 24.65
C ASN A 537 -37.40 15.72 24.08
N PRO A 538 -36.47 16.37 23.37
CA PRO A 538 -35.23 15.71 23.01
C PRO A 538 -34.45 15.49 24.30
N GLY A 539 -34.39 14.23 24.72
CA GLY A 539 -33.41 13.77 25.70
C GLY A 539 -32.02 14.19 25.22
N SER A 540 -31.32 14.88 26.10
CA SER A 540 -29.91 15.19 26.03
C SER A 540 -29.09 13.91 25.84
N ASP A 541 -28.58 13.65 24.64
CA ASP A 541 -27.38 12.82 24.39
C ASP A 541 -26.88 12.92 22.93
N GLU A 542 -27.00 14.11 22.34
CA GLU A 542 -26.08 14.54 21.28
C GLU A 542 -25.55 15.93 21.69
N GLU A 543 -24.50 15.95 22.51
CA GLU A 543 -23.63 17.13 22.57
C GLU A 543 -23.02 17.32 21.17
N SER A 544 -23.77 17.97 20.28
CA SER A 544 -23.19 18.68 19.16
C SER A 544 -22.24 19.71 19.77
N HIS A 545 -20.95 19.35 19.90
CA HIS A 545 -19.92 20.32 20.23
C HIS A 545 -19.97 21.41 19.15
N LYS A 546 -20.70 22.49 19.43
CA LYS A 546 -20.79 23.66 18.55
C LYS A 546 -19.38 24.22 18.43
N ILE A 547 -18.77 23.95 17.27
CA ILE A 547 -17.47 24.49 16.87
C ILE A 547 -17.50 26.02 17.04
N SER A 548 -16.49 26.61 17.68
CA SER A 548 -16.48 28.06 17.85
C SER A 548 -16.42 28.79 16.50
N ASP A 549 -16.98 29.99 16.43
CA ASP A 549 -16.85 30.89 15.26
C ASP A 549 -15.39 31.04 14.82
N ARG A 550 -14.44 30.99 15.77
CA ARG A 550 -13.01 31.10 15.48
C ARG A 550 -12.49 29.86 14.78
N ALA A 551 -12.87 28.67 15.24
CA ALA A 551 -12.51 27.41 14.60
C ALA A 551 -13.17 27.27 13.22
N GLN A 552 -14.44 27.65 13.09
CA GLN A 552 -15.15 27.67 11.81
C GLN A 552 -14.49 28.62 10.80
N LYS A 553 -14.09 29.83 11.22
CA LYS A 553 -13.31 30.76 10.38
C LYS A 553 -11.99 30.17 9.90
N ALA A 554 -11.28 29.45 10.78
CA ALA A 554 -10.01 28.81 10.43
C ALA A 554 -10.22 27.65 9.45
N ILE A 555 -11.26 26.82 9.65
CA ILE A 555 -11.65 25.73 8.74
C ILE A 555 -11.99 26.27 7.35
N LEU A 556 -12.85 27.29 7.26
CA LEU A 556 -13.22 27.88 5.98
C LEU A 556 -12.01 28.49 5.27
N ALA A 557 -11.16 29.22 5.99
CA ALA A 557 -9.93 29.77 5.42
C ALA A 557 -8.97 28.67 4.94
N LYS A 558 -8.80 27.57 5.70
CA LYS A 558 -8.00 26.43 5.28
C LYS A 558 -8.54 25.79 3.99
N LYS A 559 -9.86 25.62 3.89
CA LYS A 559 -10.51 25.11 2.67
C LYS A 559 -10.29 26.04 1.47
N ILE A 560 -10.50 27.35 1.63
CA ILE A 560 -10.25 28.34 0.57
C ILE A 560 -8.79 28.26 0.10
N ALA A 561 -7.83 28.26 1.04
CA ALA A 561 -6.40 28.13 0.72
C ALA A 561 -6.10 26.85 -0.08
N GLY A 562 -6.64 25.71 0.34
CA GLY A 562 -6.49 24.44 -0.37
C GLY A 562 -7.08 24.46 -1.78
N HIS A 563 -8.28 25.00 -1.95
CA HIS A 563 -8.93 25.12 -3.26
C HIS A 563 -8.15 26.08 -4.18
N THR A 564 -7.62 27.19 -3.65
CA THR A 564 -6.76 28.11 -4.42
C THR A 564 -5.46 27.42 -4.87
N ALA A 565 -4.79 26.70 -3.96
CA ALA A 565 -3.60 25.90 -4.26
C ALA A 565 -3.86 24.85 -5.36
N TYR A 566 -5.03 24.19 -5.33
CA TYR A 566 -5.46 23.27 -6.37
C TYR A 566 -5.56 23.95 -7.74
N ILE A 567 -6.27 25.09 -7.83
CA ILE A 567 -6.45 25.83 -9.09
C ILE A 567 -5.10 26.29 -9.64
N GLU A 568 -4.23 26.82 -8.79
CA GLU A 568 -2.88 27.23 -9.19
C GLU A 568 -2.05 26.06 -9.72
N THR A 569 -2.08 24.93 -9.01
CA THR A 569 -1.36 23.72 -9.44
C THR A 569 -1.90 23.23 -10.78
N ALA A 570 -3.22 23.11 -10.92
CA ALA A 570 -3.88 22.67 -12.14
C ALA A 570 -3.49 23.52 -13.36
N ARG A 571 -3.46 24.85 -13.21
CA ARG A 571 -3.07 25.78 -14.29
C ARG A 571 -1.60 25.70 -14.67
N ARG A 572 -0.71 25.42 -13.72
CA ARG A 572 0.75 25.44 -13.95
C ARG A 572 1.31 24.10 -14.41
N LEU A 573 0.74 23.01 -13.88
CA LEU A 573 1.30 21.67 -13.94
C LEU A 573 0.69 20.83 -15.08
N VAL A 574 -0.49 21.23 -15.58
CA VAL A 574 -1.20 20.61 -16.71
C VAL A 574 -1.58 21.73 -17.69
N PRO A 575 -0.61 22.23 -18.50
CA PRO A 575 -0.85 23.34 -19.42
C PRO A 575 -1.71 22.96 -20.61
#